data_AF-A0A1I1C157-F1
#
_entry.id   AF-A0A1I1C157-F1
#
_cell.length_a   1.000
_cell.length_b   1.000
_cell.length_c   1.000
_cell.angle_alpha   90.00
_cell.angle_beta   90.00
_cell.angle_gamma   90.00
#
_symmetry.space_group_name_H-M   'P 1'
#
loop_
_entity.id
_entity.type
_entity.pdbx_description
1 polymer ?
#
loop_
_entity_poly.entity_id
_entity_poly.type
_entity_poly.pdbx_seq_one_letter_code
_entity_poly.pdbx_strand_id
1 'polypeptide(L)'
;MTLHIVSIHKMNSKKSLLLFIFLISAAFAQAQTEITEQIKTDRDNQLKELNEKLKNNEEIVNRLTEKLAATDNKTASDKEKMEDLEKLQFALDNRLKILEEAPKTKINLNGQLAFTELLSIQRDIQPLELFLTSQSFFDQLGSIGKIQQYKSFSTWKTEFDKWYEKDGKTDAMTGLLQNSLTLISTASSVVPLYGTMVNTAISGVTSLMGTLGKKEKDLYDKTPEMLKILTISSQFEQQKSIIDHEWKLINQELEQLQKENTQLLDEQMVYFAINKQRYESRYLRATLDSEREMFKNECRKSISDKIATLDRSPETKGKWLGQVETYMYKVQSLRLRFGQLTTRMLANIDQYDSLLKTYADPGKFPLEFTSKILAMNTPLNNLRNKFYSSFNPAKYVEDSAVMYIERQ
;
A
#
# COMPACT_ATOMS: atom_id res chain seq x y z
N MET A 1 20.86 20.26 -78.01
CA MET A 1 22.23 19.88 -77.57
C MET A 1 22.17 19.56 -76.09
N THR A 2 22.63 18.46 -75.52
CA THR A 2 23.09 17.15 -75.99
C THR A 2 23.11 16.32 -74.70
N LEU A 3 22.81 15.02 -74.79
CA LEU A 3 22.90 14.07 -73.67
C LEU A 3 24.27 14.10 -72.96
N HIS A 4 24.27 13.85 -71.66
CA HIS A 4 25.06 12.72 -71.15
C HIS A 4 24.49 12.11 -69.85
N ILE A 5 24.24 10.81 -69.98
CA ILE A 5 24.01 9.81 -68.94
C ILE A 5 25.33 9.58 -68.20
N VAL A 6 25.33 9.55 -66.87
CA VAL A 6 26.12 8.60 -66.08
C VAL A 6 25.30 8.13 -64.89
N SER A 7 24.98 6.84 -64.91
CA SER A 7 24.43 6.04 -63.83
C SER A 7 25.57 5.62 -62.91
N ILE A 8 25.47 5.90 -61.60
CA ILE A 8 26.27 5.21 -60.57
C ILE A 8 25.36 4.83 -59.40
N HIS A 9 25.14 3.51 -59.32
CA HIS A 9 24.92 2.70 -58.13
C HIS A 9 23.98 3.20 -57.02
N LYS A 10 22.77 2.67 -57.13
CA LYS A 10 21.82 2.43 -56.04
C LYS A 10 22.45 1.46 -55.02
N MET A 11 22.90 1.96 -53.88
CA MET A 11 23.10 1.13 -52.68
C MET A 11 22.30 1.74 -51.52
N ASN A 12 21.38 0.92 -51.00
CA ASN A 12 20.40 1.24 -49.96
C ASN A 12 21.06 1.73 -48.65
N SER A 13 21.13 3.05 -48.43
CA SER A 13 21.52 3.61 -47.11
C SER A 13 20.40 3.57 -46.07
N LYS A 14 19.20 3.09 -46.41
CA LYS A 14 18.06 3.00 -45.48
C LYS A 14 18.01 1.73 -44.61
N LYS A 15 18.98 0.81 -44.72
CA LYS A 15 19.05 -0.39 -43.87
C LYS A 15 20.16 -0.39 -42.82
N SER A 16 21.04 0.62 -42.80
CA SER A 16 22.07 0.75 -41.75
C SER A 16 21.68 1.74 -40.63
N LEU A 17 20.73 2.65 -40.88
CA LEU A 17 20.22 3.58 -39.85
C LEU A 17 19.17 2.95 -38.90
N LEU A 18 18.64 1.77 -39.25
CA LEU A 18 17.65 1.05 -38.44
C LEU A 18 18.26 0.04 -37.45
N LEU A 19 19.57 -0.21 -37.55
CA LEU A 19 20.29 -1.08 -36.59
C LEU A 19 20.97 -0.30 -35.45
N PHE A 20 21.03 1.03 -35.54
CA PHE A 20 21.58 1.88 -34.47
C PHE A 20 20.50 2.48 -33.54
N ILE A 21 19.22 2.35 -33.89
CA ILE A 21 18.09 2.77 -33.04
C ILE A 21 17.58 1.60 -32.16
N PHE A 22 17.96 0.35 -32.47
CA PHE A 22 17.61 -0.83 -31.67
C PHE A 22 18.65 -1.22 -30.61
N LEU A 23 19.75 -0.48 -30.49
CA LEU A 23 20.81 -0.70 -29.49
C LEU A 23 20.86 0.38 -28.38
N ILE A 24 19.97 1.37 -28.41
CA ILE A 24 19.84 2.38 -27.34
C ILE A 24 18.65 2.07 -26.41
N SER A 25 17.74 1.17 -26.80
CA SER A 25 16.64 0.69 -25.94
C SER A 25 17.04 -0.50 -25.04
N ALA A 26 18.25 -1.05 -25.16
CA ALA A 26 18.76 -2.13 -24.32
C ALA A 26 19.66 -1.65 -23.15
N ALA A 27 19.80 -0.33 -22.95
CA ALA A 27 20.59 0.26 -21.86
C ALA A 27 19.74 0.86 -20.72
N PHE A 28 18.42 0.76 -20.78
CA PHE A 28 17.50 1.22 -19.70
C PHE A 28 17.05 0.09 -18.78
N ALA A 29 17.95 -0.86 -18.50
CA ALA A 29 17.77 -1.89 -17.49
C ALA A 29 19.04 -2.06 -16.64
N GLN A 30 19.78 -0.98 -16.38
CA GLN A 30 20.56 -0.93 -15.15
C GLN A 30 19.56 -0.67 -14.03
N ALA A 31 19.32 -1.71 -13.22
CA ALA A 31 18.59 -1.61 -11.97
C ALA A 31 19.20 -0.46 -11.15
N GLN A 32 18.52 0.68 -11.14
CA GLN A 32 18.81 1.73 -10.19
C GLN A 32 18.54 1.12 -8.82
N THR A 33 19.60 0.86 -8.07
CA THR A 33 19.49 0.36 -6.71
C THR A 33 18.66 1.39 -5.94
N GLU A 34 17.47 1.00 -5.50
CA GLU A 34 16.58 1.85 -4.70
C GLU A 34 17.43 2.43 -3.55
N ILE A 35 17.43 3.75 -3.34
CA ILE A 35 18.36 4.41 -2.39
C ILE A 35 18.22 3.82 -0.98
N THR A 36 17.04 3.34 -0.65
CA THR A 36 16.76 2.56 0.54
C THR A 36 17.71 1.35 0.69
N GLU A 37 17.90 0.55 -0.36
CA GLU A 37 18.81 -0.61 -0.35
C GLU A 37 20.28 -0.16 -0.31
N GLN A 38 20.60 0.95 -0.96
CA GLN A 38 21.93 1.56 -0.84
C GLN A 38 22.21 1.98 0.60
N ILE A 39 21.26 2.64 1.28
CA ILE A 39 21.38 3.01 2.70
C ILE A 39 21.59 1.77 3.57
N LYS A 40 20.80 0.72 3.36
CA LYS A 40 20.94 -0.55 4.11
C LYS A 40 22.36 -1.12 3.95
N THR A 41 22.86 -1.15 2.71
CA THR A 41 24.21 -1.66 2.37
C THR A 41 25.31 -0.80 3.01
N ASP A 42 25.24 0.53 2.85
CA ASP A 42 26.21 1.46 3.43
C ASP A 42 26.25 1.34 4.96
N ARG A 43 25.08 1.19 5.58
CA ARG A 43 24.90 1.01 7.02
C ARG A 43 25.52 -0.30 7.50
N ASP A 44 25.24 -1.41 6.83
CA ASP A 44 25.79 -2.72 7.19
C ASP A 44 27.33 -2.73 7.05
N ASN A 45 27.87 -2.10 6.00
CA ASN A 45 29.32 -2.00 5.80
C ASN A 45 30.01 -1.14 6.86
N GLN A 46 29.45 0.02 7.22
CA GLN A 46 30.03 0.89 8.25
C GLN A 46 29.99 0.25 9.65
N LEU A 47 28.89 -0.44 9.99
CA LEU A 47 28.79 -1.17 11.26
C LEU A 47 29.80 -2.32 11.32
N LYS A 48 29.98 -3.04 10.21
CA LYS A 48 31.00 -4.09 10.11
C LYS A 48 32.42 -3.55 10.30
N GLU A 49 32.76 -2.44 9.64
CA GLU A 49 34.08 -1.79 9.79
C GLU A 49 34.33 -1.33 11.23
N LEU A 50 33.31 -0.77 11.90
CA LEU A 50 33.41 -0.37 13.31
C LEU A 50 33.63 -1.59 14.23
N ASN A 51 32.90 -2.69 14.00
CA ASN A 51 33.09 -3.92 14.75
C ASN A 51 34.49 -4.53 14.54
N GLU A 52 35.01 -4.51 13.32
CA GLU A 52 36.38 -4.96 13.02
C GLU A 52 37.43 -4.07 13.71
N LYS A 53 37.26 -2.75 13.70
CA LYS A 53 38.13 -1.82 14.44
C LYS A 53 38.12 -2.06 15.94
N LEU A 54 36.93 -2.31 16.51
CA LEU A 54 36.78 -2.60 17.94
C LEU A 54 37.49 -3.91 18.31
N LYS A 55 37.31 -4.96 17.50
CA LYS A 55 37.98 -6.26 17.70
C LYS A 55 39.51 -6.14 17.61
N ASN A 56 40.03 -5.45 16.59
CA ASN A 56 41.47 -5.23 16.45
C ASN A 56 42.04 -4.42 17.62
N ASN A 57 41.31 -3.41 18.09
CA ASN A 57 41.71 -2.63 19.26
C ASN A 57 41.74 -3.50 20.53
N GLU A 58 40.75 -4.37 20.72
CA GLU A 58 40.70 -5.31 21.84
C GLU A 58 41.89 -6.27 21.86
N GLU A 59 42.28 -6.80 20.70
CA GLU A 59 43.50 -7.63 20.58
C GLU A 59 44.76 -6.85 20.99
N ILE A 60 44.87 -5.58 20.61
CA ILE A 60 45.98 -4.70 21.00
C ILE A 60 45.99 -4.46 22.52
N VAL A 61 44.83 -4.14 23.11
CA VAL A 61 44.68 -3.91 24.55
C VAL A 61 45.06 -5.16 25.34
N ASN A 62 44.58 -6.33 24.92
CA ASN A 62 44.90 -7.61 25.57
C ASN A 62 46.40 -7.89 25.50
N ARG A 63 47.02 -7.76 24.31
CA ARG A 63 48.46 -7.97 24.14
C ARG A 63 49.30 -7.02 25.01
N LEU A 64 48.92 -5.74 25.08
CA LEU A 64 49.64 -4.75 25.91
C LEU A 64 49.46 -5.04 27.40
N THR A 65 48.26 -5.46 27.81
CA THR A 65 47.96 -5.85 29.20
C THR A 65 48.75 -7.08 29.62
N GLU A 66 48.80 -8.11 28.77
CA GLU A 66 49.61 -9.31 28.99
C GLU A 66 51.10 -8.99 29.04
N LYS A 67 51.58 -8.11 28.15
CA LYS A 67 52.97 -7.64 28.14
C LYS A 67 53.31 -6.94 29.45
N LEU A 68 52.46 -6.02 29.93
CA LEU A 68 52.67 -5.30 31.19
C LEU A 68 52.67 -6.27 32.39
N ALA A 69 51.73 -7.20 32.45
CA ALA A 69 51.67 -8.24 33.49
C ALA A 69 52.90 -9.15 33.49
N ALA A 70 53.47 -9.47 32.32
CA ALA A 70 54.71 -10.23 32.20
C ALA A 70 55.96 -9.41 32.55
N THR A 71 55.90 -8.09 32.40
CA THR A 71 56.99 -7.13 32.65
C THR A 71 57.16 -6.85 34.15
N ASP A 72 56.12 -7.03 34.96
CA ASP A 72 56.22 -7.00 36.42
C ASP A 72 57.02 -8.18 37.01
N ASN A 73 57.28 -9.23 36.22
CA ASN A 73 58.06 -10.40 36.62
C ASN A 73 59.53 -10.39 36.12
N LYS A 74 60.01 -9.33 35.45
CA LYS A 74 61.36 -9.24 34.87
C LYS A 74 62.02 -7.88 35.12
N THR A 75 63.36 -7.83 35.02
CA THR A 75 64.25 -6.64 35.04
C THR A 75 64.05 -5.72 33.82
N ALA A 76 62.83 -5.30 33.54
CA ALA A 76 62.57 -4.25 32.56
C ALA A 76 62.82 -2.88 33.19
N SER A 77 63.36 -1.95 32.40
CA SER A 77 63.60 -0.59 32.90
C SER A 77 62.28 0.14 33.13
N ASP A 78 62.24 1.05 34.11
CA ASP A 78 61.07 1.89 34.38
C ASP A 78 60.61 2.68 33.13
N LYS A 79 61.57 2.99 32.24
CA LYS A 79 61.31 3.64 30.95
C LYS A 79 60.48 2.76 30.00
N GLU A 80 60.81 1.48 29.87
CA GLU A 80 60.06 0.55 29.01
C GLU A 80 58.64 0.29 29.55
N LYS A 81 58.50 0.19 30.87
CA LYS A 81 57.19 0.10 31.52
C LYS A 81 56.34 1.33 31.25
N MET A 82 56.92 2.52 31.35
CA MET A 82 56.22 3.79 31.10
C MET A 82 55.79 3.93 29.63
N GLU A 83 56.65 3.56 28.67
CA GLU A 83 56.28 3.53 27.24
C GLU A 83 55.15 2.54 26.91
N ASP A 84 55.12 1.38 27.56
CA ASP A 84 54.05 0.40 27.37
C ASP A 84 52.74 0.83 28.04
N LEU A 85 52.79 1.53 29.17
CA LEU A 85 51.63 2.16 29.81
C LEU A 85 51.05 3.28 28.94
N GLU A 86 51.89 4.13 28.34
CA GLU A 86 51.45 5.16 27.40
C GLU A 86 50.76 4.56 26.16
N LYS A 87 51.30 3.47 25.62
CA LYS A 87 50.66 2.74 24.50
C LYS A 87 49.33 2.12 24.91
N LEU A 88 49.23 1.56 26.13
CA LEU A 88 47.98 1.03 26.64
C LEU A 88 46.96 2.14 26.83
N GLN A 89 47.35 3.27 27.42
CA GLN A 89 46.48 4.43 27.58
C GLN A 89 45.97 4.93 26.22
N PHE A 90 46.84 5.07 25.23
CA PHE A 90 46.43 5.43 23.87
C PHE A 90 45.47 4.42 23.24
N ALA A 91 45.70 3.11 23.45
CA ALA A 91 44.82 2.06 22.96
C ALA A 91 43.44 2.10 23.64
N LEU A 92 43.38 2.37 24.95
CA LEU A 92 42.15 2.54 25.71
C LEU A 92 41.39 3.81 25.30
N ASP A 93 42.08 4.93 25.10
CA ASP A 93 41.48 6.17 24.59
C ASP A 93 40.89 5.96 23.19
N ASN A 94 41.60 5.22 22.33
CA ASN A 94 41.08 4.85 21.02
C ASN A 94 39.87 3.90 21.14
N ARG A 95 39.88 2.96 22.08
CA ARG A 95 38.72 2.09 22.37
C ARG A 95 37.50 2.91 22.77
N LEU A 96 37.67 3.86 23.68
CA LEU A 96 36.60 4.76 24.13
C LEU A 96 36.03 5.57 22.97
N LYS A 97 36.87 6.12 22.10
CA LYS A 97 36.41 6.82 20.87
C LYS A 97 35.57 5.93 19.98
N ILE A 98 36.01 4.70 19.70
CA ILE A 98 35.25 3.75 18.86
C ILE A 98 33.89 3.43 19.52
N LEU A 99 33.88 3.19 20.84
CA LEU A 99 32.65 2.90 21.59
C LEU A 99 31.68 4.10 21.64
N GLU A 100 32.17 5.33 21.58
CA GLU A 100 31.35 6.53 21.49
C GLU A 100 30.83 6.79 20.06
N GLU A 101 31.63 6.51 19.03
CA GLU A 101 31.30 6.75 17.62
C GLU A 101 30.33 5.70 17.05
N ALA A 102 30.43 4.45 17.47
CA ALA A 102 29.60 3.36 16.96
C ALA A 102 28.08 3.58 17.12
N PRO A 103 27.54 3.88 18.33
CA PRO A 103 26.10 4.10 18.49
C PRO A 103 25.61 5.33 17.72
N LYS A 104 26.42 6.39 17.64
CA LYS A 104 26.11 7.59 16.86
C LYS A 104 25.99 7.29 15.37
N THR A 105 26.94 6.51 14.85
CA THR A 105 26.96 6.10 13.44
C THR A 105 25.73 5.26 13.12
N LYS A 106 25.43 4.27 13.97
CA LYS A 106 24.22 3.43 13.85
C LYS A 106 22.94 4.27 13.81
N ILE A 107 22.75 5.15 14.79
CA ILE A 107 21.54 5.97 14.92
C ILE A 107 21.41 6.97 13.76
N ASN A 108 22.51 7.56 13.29
CA ASN A 108 22.50 8.43 12.11
C ASN A 108 22.02 7.67 10.86
N LEU A 109 22.63 6.53 10.55
CA LEU A 109 22.30 5.76 9.35
C LEU A 109 20.88 5.19 9.41
N ASN A 110 20.46 4.67 10.57
CA ASN A 110 19.09 4.20 10.75
C ASN A 110 18.07 5.35 10.73
N GLY A 111 18.42 6.54 11.20
CA GLY A 111 17.60 7.75 11.08
C GLY A 111 17.41 8.18 9.63
N GLN A 112 18.47 8.11 8.81
CA GLN A 112 18.37 8.33 7.36
C GLN A 112 17.42 7.32 6.71
N LEU A 113 17.58 6.03 7.03
CA LEU A 113 16.71 4.97 6.52
C LEU A 113 15.25 5.23 6.93
N ALA A 114 15.01 5.52 8.21
CA ALA A 114 13.68 5.82 8.73
C ALA A 114 13.01 6.97 7.97
N PHE A 115 13.71 8.08 7.75
CA PHE A 115 13.13 9.19 7.00
C PHE A 115 12.82 8.80 5.54
N THR A 116 13.72 8.10 4.85
CA THR A 116 13.47 7.68 3.46
C THR A 116 12.31 6.70 3.33
N GLU A 117 12.08 5.88 4.35
CA GLU A 117 10.98 4.93 4.36
C GLU A 117 9.65 5.59 4.69
N LEU A 118 9.67 6.62 5.52
CA LEU A 118 8.52 7.48 5.76
C LEU A 118 8.07 8.19 4.47
N LEU A 119 9.03 8.64 3.65
CA LEU A 119 8.74 9.16 2.31
C LEU A 119 8.10 8.08 1.40
N SER A 120 8.56 6.84 1.47
CA SER A 120 8.01 5.72 0.69
C SER A 120 6.56 5.42 1.08
N ILE A 121 6.23 5.38 2.39
CA ILE A 121 4.85 5.19 2.87
C ILE A 121 3.92 6.25 2.28
N GLN A 122 4.32 7.53 2.25
CA GLN A 122 3.48 8.60 1.71
C GLN A 122 3.13 8.38 0.23
N ARG A 123 4.09 7.90 -0.56
CA ARG A 123 3.87 7.55 -1.97
C ARG A 123 2.89 6.39 -2.08
N ASP A 124 3.12 5.36 -1.28
CA ASP A 124 2.40 4.09 -1.36
C ASP A 124 0.95 4.23 -0.87
N ILE A 125 0.65 5.15 0.05
CA ILE A 125 -0.74 5.45 0.47
C ILE A 125 -1.59 6.02 -0.68
N GLN A 126 -0.99 6.62 -1.71
CA GLN A 126 -1.71 7.29 -2.80
C GLN A 126 -1.39 6.71 -4.20
N PRO A 127 -1.56 5.40 -4.47
CA PRO A 127 -1.36 4.89 -5.81
C PRO A 127 -2.59 5.25 -6.65
N LEU A 128 -2.44 6.28 -7.50
CA LEU A 128 -3.51 6.75 -8.40
C LEU A 128 -4.17 5.61 -9.20
N GLU A 129 -3.36 4.68 -9.71
CA GLU A 129 -3.88 3.54 -10.48
C GLU A 129 -4.73 2.59 -9.63
N LEU A 130 -4.33 2.34 -8.38
CA LEU A 130 -5.09 1.48 -7.49
C LEU A 130 -6.42 2.13 -7.12
N PHE A 131 -6.42 3.44 -6.87
CA PHE A 131 -7.63 4.20 -6.61
C PHE A 131 -8.63 4.07 -7.76
N LEU A 132 -8.21 4.33 -9.00
CA LEU A 132 -9.06 4.23 -10.18
C LEU A 132 -9.59 2.81 -10.42
N THR A 133 -8.72 1.81 -10.24
CA THR A 133 -9.10 0.39 -10.39
C THR A 133 -10.12 -0.02 -9.33
N SER A 134 -9.92 0.42 -8.08
CA SER A 134 -10.85 0.17 -6.97
C SER A 134 -12.20 0.83 -7.21
N GLN A 135 -12.21 2.10 -7.64
CA GLN A 135 -13.44 2.83 -7.95
C GLN A 135 -14.25 2.12 -9.03
N SER A 136 -13.61 1.74 -10.14
CA SER A 136 -14.27 0.99 -11.23
C SER A 136 -14.85 -0.34 -10.75
N PHE A 137 -14.13 -1.07 -9.88
CA PHE A 137 -14.64 -2.30 -9.29
C PHE A 137 -15.89 -2.04 -8.42
N PHE A 138 -15.83 -1.09 -7.49
CA PHE A 138 -16.93 -0.81 -6.57
C PHE A 138 -18.16 -0.23 -7.28
N ASP A 139 -17.99 0.58 -8.32
CA ASP A 139 -19.08 1.09 -9.15
C ASP A 139 -19.82 -0.05 -9.87
N GLN A 140 -19.07 -1.02 -10.41
CA GLN A 140 -19.64 -2.21 -11.06
C GLN A 140 -20.28 -3.16 -10.04
N LEU A 141 -19.64 -3.38 -8.89
CA LEU A 141 -20.17 -4.22 -7.82
C LEU A 141 -21.49 -3.67 -7.29
N GLY A 142 -21.56 -2.35 -7.06
CA GLY A 142 -22.78 -1.67 -6.61
C GLY A 142 -23.92 -1.69 -7.63
N SER A 143 -23.65 -2.05 -8.89
CA SER A 143 -24.71 -2.23 -9.90
C SER A 143 -25.51 -3.53 -9.72
N ILE A 144 -24.94 -4.54 -9.04
CA ILE A 144 -25.62 -5.82 -8.75
C ILE A 144 -26.77 -5.60 -7.77
N GLY A 145 -26.61 -4.73 -6.77
CA GLY A 145 -27.67 -4.37 -5.83
C GLY A 145 -28.79 -3.49 -6.42
N LYS A 146 -28.66 -3.03 -7.67
CA LYS A 146 -29.66 -2.16 -8.32
C LYS A 146 -30.75 -3.00 -8.99
N ILE A 147 -31.77 -3.36 -8.21
CA ILE A 147 -32.85 -4.27 -8.63
C ILE A 147 -33.59 -3.82 -9.91
N GLN A 148 -33.65 -2.51 -10.16
CA GLN A 148 -34.23 -1.91 -11.37
C GLN A 148 -33.46 -2.22 -12.65
N GLN A 149 -32.20 -2.64 -12.55
CA GLN A 149 -31.39 -3.06 -13.71
C GLN A 149 -31.71 -4.47 -14.19
N TYR A 150 -32.54 -5.21 -13.45
CA TYR A 150 -32.99 -6.54 -13.83
C TYR A 150 -34.26 -6.43 -14.65
N LYS A 151 -34.25 -6.99 -15.86
CA LYS A 151 -35.37 -7.01 -16.79
C LYS A 151 -36.56 -7.75 -16.18
N SER A 152 -36.32 -8.86 -15.49
CA SER A 152 -37.37 -9.65 -14.86
C SER A 152 -38.07 -8.86 -13.75
N PHE A 153 -37.34 -8.03 -13.01
CA PHE A 153 -37.91 -7.10 -12.03
C PHE A 153 -38.68 -5.95 -12.68
N SER A 154 -38.06 -5.19 -13.58
CA SER A 154 -38.66 -3.99 -14.19
C SER A 154 -39.92 -4.30 -15.00
N THR A 155 -39.91 -5.41 -15.74
CA THR A 155 -41.09 -5.89 -16.48
C THR A 155 -42.21 -6.29 -15.53
N TRP A 156 -41.88 -7.04 -14.47
CA TRP A 156 -42.87 -7.43 -13.47
C TRP A 156 -43.45 -6.22 -12.73
N LYS A 157 -42.60 -5.28 -12.30
CA LYS A 157 -43.01 -4.07 -11.58
C LYS A 157 -43.97 -3.22 -12.40
N THR A 158 -43.74 -3.13 -13.71
CA THR A 158 -44.67 -2.43 -14.62
C THR A 158 -46.05 -3.09 -14.65
N GLU A 159 -46.12 -4.42 -14.70
CA GLU A 159 -47.41 -5.14 -14.65
C GLU A 159 -48.06 -5.06 -13.27
N PHE A 160 -47.26 -5.11 -12.21
CA PHE A 160 -47.74 -4.92 -10.84
C PHE A 160 -48.34 -3.53 -10.65
N ASP A 161 -47.70 -2.48 -11.16
CA ASP A 161 -48.20 -1.10 -11.07
C ASP A 161 -49.53 -0.92 -11.79
N LYS A 162 -49.69 -1.50 -12.99
CA LYS A 162 -50.97 -1.48 -13.72
C LYS A 162 -52.07 -2.19 -12.94
N TRP A 163 -51.77 -3.37 -12.39
CA TRP A 163 -52.73 -4.13 -11.59
C TRP A 163 -53.08 -3.40 -10.28
N TYR A 164 -52.09 -2.82 -9.61
CA TYR A 164 -52.26 -2.06 -8.37
C TYR A 164 -53.21 -0.88 -8.58
N GLU A 165 -52.99 -0.10 -9.65
CA GLU A 165 -53.81 1.06 -9.98
C GLU A 165 -55.28 0.71 -10.29
N LYS A 166 -55.51 -0.46 -10.87
CA LYS A 166 -56.84 -0.91 -11.30
C LYS A 166 -57.62 -1.63 -10.19
N ASP A 167 -56.99 -2.60 -9.55
CA ASP A 167 -57.66 -3.59 -8.70
C ASP A 167 -57.02 -3.70 -7.29
N GLY A 168 -55.75 -3.32 -7.14
CA GLY A 168 -54.94 -3.56 -5.91
C GLY A 168 -54.99 -2.48 -4.82
N LYS A 169 -55.61 -1.32 -5.05
CA LYS A 169 -55.72 -0.22 -4.06
C LYS A 169 -56.63 -0.50 -2.87
N THR A 170 -57.44 -1.54 -2.94
CA THR A 170 -58.47 -1.85 -1.94
C THR A 170 -57.92 -2.53 -0.69
N ASP A 171 -56.70 -3.06 -0.74
CA ASP A 171 -56.06 -3.81 0.34
C ASP A 171 -54.84 -3.08 0.93
N ALA A 172 -54.81 -2.95 2.25
CA ALA A 172 -53.76 -2.25 2.98
C ALA A 172 -52.39 -2.95 2.84
N MET A 173 -52.37 -4.29 2.77
CA MET A 173 -51.14 -5.07 2.58
C MET A 173 -50.53 -4.83 1.21
N THR A 174 -51.37 -4.73 0.18
CA THR A 174 -50.95 -4.38 -1.18
C THR A 174 -50.40 -2.95 -1.25
N GLY A 175 -50.97 -2.01 -0.50
CA GLY A 175 -50.41 -0.64 -0.35
C GLY A 175 -49.01 -0.63 0.29
N LEU A 176 -48.79 -1.43 1.34
CA LEU A 176 -47.47 -1.59 1.96
C LEU A 176 -46.45 -2.21 1.00
N LEU A 177 -46.88 -3.22 0.23
CA LEU A 177 -46.06 -3.83 -0.81
C LEU A 177 -45.63 -2.79 -1.86
N GLN A 178 -46.59 -2.01 -2.38
CA GLN A 178 -46.29 -0.98 -3.38
C GLN A 178 -45.31 0.08 -2.87
N ASN A 179 -45.50 0.55 -1.64
CA ASN A 179 -44.55 1.49 -1.02
C ASN A 179 -43.16 0.88 -0.89
N SER A 180 -43.08 -0.36 -0.40
CA SER A 180 -41.80 -1.07 -0.23
C SER A 180 -41.08 -1.24 -1.57
N LEU A 181 -41.80 -1.70 -2.61
CA LEU A 181 -41.24 -1.87 -3.95
C LEU A 181 -40.79 -0.55 -4.57
N THR A 182 -41.57 0.51 -4.39
CA THR A 182 -41.23 1.85 -4.90
C THR A 182 -39.94 2.36 -4.25
N LEU A 183 -39.82 2.23 -2.91
CA LEU A 183 -38.63 2.66 -2.18
C LEU A 183 -37.37 1.90 -2.62
N ILE A 184 -37.44 0.59 -2.83
CA ILE A 184 -36.27 -0.21 -3.20
C ILE A 184 -35.91 -0.12 -4.69
N SER A 185 -36.82 0.35 -5.55
CA SER A 185 -36.59 0.43 -7.01
C SER A 185 -36.36 1.83 -7.55
N THR A 186 -36.51 2.87 -6.73
CA THR A 186 -36.27 4.25 -7.15
C THR A 186 -34.78 4.44 -7.46
N ALA A 187 -34.45 5.02 -8.62
CA ALA A 187 -33.06 5.16 -9.08
C ALA A 187 -32.16 6.00 -8.15
N SER A 188 -32.75 6.87 -7.32
CA SER A 188 -32.08 7.68 -6.31
C SER A 188 -32.15 7.11 -4.90
N SER A 189 -32.73 5.92 -4.71
CA SER A 189 -32.87 5.38 -3.36
C SER A 189 -31.51 4.95 -2.80
N VAL A 190 -31.20 5.47 -1.61
CA VAL A 190 -30.09 5.02 -0.76
C VAL A 190 -30.52 3.78 0.05
N VAL A 191 -31.72 3.25 -0.21
CA VAL A 191 -32.28 2.14 0.56
C VAL A 191 -31.52 0.88 0.18
N PRO A 192 -30.81 0.25 1.14
CA PRO A 192 -30.10 -0.99 0.87
C PRO A 192 -31.09 -2.08 0.44
N LEU A 193 -30.67 -2.94 -0.49
CA LEU A 193 -31.48 -4.08 -0.92
C LEU A 193 -31.50 -5.22 0.14
N TYR A 194 -31.51 -4.90 1.43
CA TYR A 194 -31.67 -5.85 2.53
C TYR A 194 -32.39 -5.18 3.70
N GLY A 195 -32.79 -5.97 4.70
CA GLY A 195 -33.48 -5.46 5.88
C GLY A 195 -35.00 -5.42 5.73
N THR A 196 -35.66 -4.65 6.60
CA THR A 196 -37.11 -4.75 6.84
C THR A 196 -37.94 -4.41 5.60
N MET A 197 -37.61 -3.34 4.87
CA MET A 197 -38.34 -2.94 3.65
C MET A 197 -38.30 -4.02 2.56
N VAL A 198 -37.14 -4.65 2.36
CA VAL A 198 -36.99 -5.71 1.36
C VAL A 198 -37.66 -7.00 1.82
N ASN A 199 -37.59 -7.33 3.11
CA ASN A 199 -38.33 -8.45 3.68
C ASN A 199 -39.84 -8.25 3.52
N THR A 200 -40.35 -7.03 3.76
CA THR A 200 -41.76 -6.70 3.51
C THR A 200 -42.12 -6.85 2.04
N ALA A 201 -41.26 -6.40 1.12
CA ALA A 201 -41.48 -6.62 -0.31
C ALA A 201 -41.51 -8.12 -0.68
N ILE A 202 -40.54 -8.92 -0.22
CA ILE A 202 -40.47 -10.37 -0.45
C ILE A 202 -41.72 -11.07 0.10
N SER A 203 -42.11 -10.78 1.34
CA SER A 203 -43.31 -11.36 1.96
C SER A 203 -44.59 -10.93 1.25
N GLY A 204 -44.70 -9.65 0.87
CA GLY A 204 -45.87 -9.13 0.14
C GLY A 204 -46.01 -9.77 -1.24
N VAL A 205 -44.91 -9.89 -1.99
CA VAL A 205 -44.88 -10.60 -3.28
C VAL A 205 -45.25 -12.08 -3.12
N THR A 206 -44.76 -12.73 -2.07
CA THR A 206 -45.08 -14.14 -1.78
C THR A 206 -46.58 -14.30 -1.50
N SER A 207 -47.16 -13.38 -0.73
CA SER A 207 -48.60 -13.34 -0.47
C SER A 207 -49.40 -13.11 -1.76
N LEU A 208 -48.90 -12.24 -2.64
CA LEU A 208 -49.52 -11.92 -3.93
C LEU A 208 -49.69 -13.17 -4.81
N MET A 209 -48.71 -14.09 -4.80
CA MET A 209 -48.82 -15.36 -5.54
C MET A 209 -50.01 -16.22 -5.10
N GLY A 210 -50.41 -16.14 -3.83
CA GLY A 210 -51.56 -16.86 -3.29
C GLY A 210 -52.90 -16.21 -3.62
N THR A 211 -52.90 -14.91 -3.94
CA THR A 211 -54.13 -14.11 -4.18
C THR A 211 -54.39 -13.81 -5.65
N LEU A 212 -53.37 -13.84 -6.51
CA LEU A 212 -53.54 -13.63 -7.95
C LEU A 212 -54.34 -14.78 -8.58
N GLY A 213 -55.38 -14.43 -9.33
CA GLY A 213 -56.23 -15.38 -10.03
C GLY A 213 -55.76 -15.64 -11.47
N LYS A 214 -56.50 -16.51 -12.19
CA LYS A 214 -56.27 -16.77 -13.63
C LYS A 214 -56.48 -15.55 -14.53
N LYS A 215 -57.12 -14.48 -14.03
CA LYS A 215 -57.39 -13.24 -14.78
C LYS A 215 -56.15 -12.37 -14.96
N GLU A 216 -55.19 -12.49 -14.03
CA GLU A 216 -53.94 -11.73 -13.99
C GLU A 216 -52.75 -12.61 -14.41
N LYS A 217 -52.96 -13.46 -15.43
CA LYS A 217 -52.03 -14.50 -15.85
C LYS A 217 -50.60 -13.99 -16.09
N ASP A 218 -50.44 -12.85 -16.77
CA ASP A 218 -49.11 -12.30 -17.08
C ASP A 218 -48.34 -11.85 -15.84
N LEU A 219 -49.03 -11.32 -14.82
CA LEU A 219 -48.42 -10.94 -13.54
C LEU A 219 -48.08 -12.20 -12.73
N TYR A 220 -49.01 -13.16 -12.67
CA TYR A 220 -48.82 -14.44 -11.99
C TYR A 220 -47.62 -15.20 -12.55
N ASP A 221 -47.53 -15.34 -13.88
CA ASP A 221 -46.48 -16.11 -14.56
C ASP A 221 -45.08 -15.50 -14.34
N LYS A 222 -44.97 -14.16 -14.21
CA LYS A 222 -43.71 -13.45 -13.99
C LYS A 222 -43.29 -13.33 -12.51
N THR A 223 -44.23 -13.50 -11.58
CA THR A 223 -43.97 -13.29 -10.14
C THR A 223 -42.88 -14.20 -9.56
N PRO A 224 -42.85 -15.52 -9.86
CA PRO A 224 -41.82 -16.41 -9.32
C PRO A 224 -40.39 -16.01 -9.70
N GLU A 225 -40.17 -15.56 -10.94
CA GLU A 225 -38.86 -15.17 -11.42
C GLU A 225 -38.39 -13.87 -10.76
N MET A 226 -39.26 -12.87 -10.69
CA MET A 226 -38.97 -11.62 -9.99
C MET A 226 -38.70 -11.86 -8.50
N LEU A 227 -39.48 -12.69 -7.83
CA LEU A 227 -39.27 -13.04 -6.41
C LEU A 227 -37.90 -13.69 -6.20
N LYS A 228 -37.47 -14.59 -7.09
CA LYS A 228 -36.13 -15.18 -7.05
C LYS A 228 -35.04 -14.12 -7.21
N ILE A 229 -35.16 -13.23 -8.19
CA ILE A 229 -34.22 -12.12 -8.43
C ILE A 229 -34.14 -11.19 -7.21
N LEU A 230 -35.27 -10.78 -6.64
CA LEU A 230 -35.32 -9.93 -5.46
C LEU A 230 -34.67 -10.59 -4.24
N THR A 231 -35.02 -11.86 -3.98
CA THR A 231 -34.49 -12.62 -2.85
C THR A 231 -32.99 -12.82 -2.97
N ILE A 232 -32.50 -13.24 -4.13
CA ILE A 232 -31.06 -13.53 -4.30
C ILE A 232 -30.22 -12.26 -4.28
N SER A 233 -30.70 -11.18 -4.90
CA SER A 233 -30.02 -9.88 -4.87
C SER A 233 -29.98 -9.34 -3.44
N SER A 234 -31.03 -9.61 -2.65
CA SER A 234 -31.06 -9.20 -1.25
C SER A 234 -30.07 -9.95 -0.37
N GLN A 235 -29.99 -11.27 -0.53
CA GLN A 235 -29.01 -12.09 0.19
C GLN A 235 -27.58 -11.70 -0.19
N PHE A 236 -27.34 -11.45 -1.47
CA PHE A 236 -26.05 -10.97 -1.97
C PHE A 236 -25.67 -9.63 -1.34
N GLU A 237 -26.56 -8.63 -1.36
CA GLU A 237 -26.28 -7.31 -0.77
C GLU A 237 -26.10 -7.39 0.75
N GLN A 238 -26.82 -8.28 1.44
CA GLN A 238 -26.62 -8.51 2.87
C GLN A 238 -25.19 -9.03 3.15
N GLN A 239 -24.73 -10.05 2.44
CA GLN A 239 -23.37 -10.60 2.63
C GLN A 239 -22.30 -9.60 2.19
N LYS A 240 -22.53 -8.91 1.07
CA LYS A 240 -21.67 -7.84 0.58
C LYS A 240 -21.53 -6.72 1.61
N SER A 241 -22.60 -6.33 2.29
CA SER A 241 -22.56 -5.24 3.29
C SER A 241 -21.59 -5.49 4.45
N ILE A 242 -21.35 -6.76 4.80
CA ILE A 242 -20.38 -7.16 5.82
C ILE A 242 -18.95 -6.89 5.32
N ILE A 243 -18.68 -7.24 4.06
CA ILE A 243 -17.38 -7.03 3.40
C ILE A 243 -17.14 -5.53 3.13
N ASP A 244 -18.18 -4.79 2.72
CA ASP A 244 -18.15 -3.34 2.55
C ASP A 244 -17.85 -2.63 3.87
N HIS A 245 -18.38 -3.14 5.00
CA HIS A 245 -18.12 -2.57 6.31
C HIS A 245 -16.64 -2.67 6.70
N GLU A 246 -16.01 -3.84 6.50
CA GLU A 246 -14.57 -3.99 6.72
C GLU A 246 -13.76 -3.05 5.81
N TRP A 247 -14.16 -2.90 4.55
CA TRP A 247 -13.50 -1.94 3.65
C TRP A 247 -13.60 -0.50 4.15
N LYS A 248 -14.75 -0.11 4.71
CA LYS A 248 -14.94 1.21 5.33
C LYS A 248 -14.01 1.41 6.53
N LEU A 249 -13.88 0.40 7.40
CA LEU A 249 -12.97 0.46 8.55
C LEU A 249 -11.51 0.59 8.10
N ILE A 250 -11.11 -0.18 7.07
CA ILE A 250 -9.79 -0.09 6.45
C ILE A 250 -9.53 1.33 5.92
N ASN A 251 -10.49 1.95 5.23
CA ASN A 251 -10.34 3.31 4.71
C ASN A 251 -10.16 4.35 5.83
N GLN A 252 -10.94 4.24 6.91
CA GLN A 252 -10.80 5.13 8.07
C GLN A 252 -9.42 5.01 8.72
N GLU A 253 -8.89 3.79 8.84
CA GLU A 253 -7.57 3.58 9.40
C GLU A 253 -6.45 4.04 8.46
N LEU A 254 -6.62 3.88 7.13
CA LEU A 254 -5.70 4.41 6.13
C LEU A 254 -5.65 5.95 6.16
N GLU A 255 -6.79 6.63 6.27
CA GLU A 255 -6.87 8.08 6.42
C GLU A 255 -6.13 8.56 7.68
N GLN A 256 -6.33 7.86 8.79
CA GLN A 256 -5.63 8.16 10.04
C GLN A 256 -4.12 7.94 9.91
N LEU A 257 -3.68 6.83 9.29
CA LEU A 257 -2.27 6.56 9.02
C LEU A 257 -1.65 7.62 8.11
N GLN A 258 -2.36 8.06 7.08
CA GLN A 258 -1.93 9.13 6.19
C GLN A 258 -1.71 10.46 6.95
N LYS A 259 -2.63 10.79 7.86
CA LYS A 259 -2.52 11.98 8.70
C LYS A 259 -1.30 11.91 9.62
N GLU A 260 -1.11 10.78 10.31
CA GLU A 260 0.05 10.55 11.18
C GLU A 260 1.37 10.57 10.40
N ASN A 261 1.39 9.97 9.20
CA ASN A 261 2.54 9.97 8.30
C ASN A 261 2.91 11.40 7.86
N THR A 262 1.91 12.19 7.45
CA THR A 262 2.10 13.59 7.04
C THR A 262 2.60 14.44 8.20
N GLN A 263 2.02 14.28 9.39
CA GLN A 263 2.46 15.00 10.59
C GLN A 263 3.91 14.65 10.93
N LEU A 264 4.27 13.36 10.92
CA LEU A 264 5.62 12.92 11.23
C LEU A 264 6.64 13.38 10.18
N LEU A 265 6.25 13.42 8.90
CA LEU A 265 7.06 13.99 7.82
C LEU A 265 7.35 15.47 8.08
N ASP A 266 6.33 16.25 8.43
CA ASP A 266 6.49 17.67 8.74
C ASP A 266 7.40 17.88 9.96
N GLU A 267 7.19 17.12 11.06
CA GLU A 267 8.03 17.16 12.26
C GLU A 267 9.51 16.89 11.92
N GLN A 268 9.78 15.81 11.18
CA GLN A 268 11.14 15.42 10.81
C GLN A 268 11.77 16.37 9.79
N MET A 269 11.01 16.87 8.82
CA MET A 269 11.52 17.85 7.86
C MET A 269 11.97 19.13 8.56
N VAL A 270 11.19 19.63 9.52
CA VAL A 270 11.60 20.79 10.34
C VAL A 270 12.86 20.47 11.14
N TYR A 271 12.89 19.31 11.80
CA TYR A 271 14.03 18.89 12.62
C TYR A 271 15.34 18.78 11.81
N PHE A 272 15.28 18.14 10.63
CA PHE A 272 16.42 17.93 9.74
C PHE A 272 16.68 19.09 8.76
N ALA A 273 15.95 20.20 8.88
CA ALA A 273 16.04 21.36 7.99
C ALA A 273 15.82 21.02 6.51
N ILE A 274 14.93 20.07 6.22
CA ILE A 274 14.53 19.69 4.86
C ILE A 274 13.43 20.64 4.39
N ASN A 275 13.59 21.18 3.18
CA ASN A 275 12.66 22.16 2.64
C ASN A 275 11.35 21.49 2.15
N LYS A 276 10.22 21.88 2.75
CA LYS A 276 8.88 21.36 2.42
C LYS A 276 8.43 21.67 0.99
N GLN A 277 8.71 22.86 0.45
CA GLN A 277 8.38 23.20 -0.93
C GLN A 277 9.16 22.32 -1.92
N ARG A 278 10.40 21.98 -1.58
CA ARG A 278 11.24 21.07 -2.37
C ARG A 278 10.70 19.64 -2.31
N TYR A 279 10.27 19.19 -1.14
CA TYR A 279 9.56 17.91 -0.98
C TYR A 279 8.30 17.85 -1.87
N GLU A 280 7.44 18.86 -1.82
CA GLU A 280 6.20 18.88 -2.60
C GLU A 280 6.48 18.85 -4.12
N SER A 281 7.46 19.63 -4.59
CA SER A 281 7.76 19.74 -6.02
C SER A 281 8.59 18.58 -6.58
N ARG A 282 9.57 18.06 -5.82
CA ARG A 282 10.54 17.05 -6.31
C ARG A 282 10.29 15.63 -5.84
N TYR A 283 9.36 15.43 -4.90
CA TYR A 283 9.01 14.10 -4.42
C TYR A 283 7.54 13.80 -4.65
N LEU A 284 6.65 14.61 -4.06
CA LEU A 284 5.21 14.35 -4.08
C LEU A 284 4.61 14.46 -5.49
N ARG A 285 5.00 15.51 -6.23
CA ARG A 285 4.52 15.78 -7.60
C ARG A 285 5.43 15.25 -8.70
N ALA A 286 6.54 14.60 -8.33
CA ALA A 286 7.46 14.01 -9.30
C ALA A 286 6.76 12.90 -10.08
N THR A 287 6.96 12.90 -11.40
CA THR A 287 6.43 11.87 -12.31
C THR A 287 7.45 10.76 -12.57
N LEU A 288 8.73 11.04 -12.36
CA LEU A 288 9.84 10.10 -12.54
C LEU A 288 10.33 9.58 -11.19
N ASP A 289 10.50 8.26 -11.08
CA ASP A 289 11.08 7.65 -9.88
C ASP A 289 12.51 8.14 -9.63
N SER A 290 13.28 8.42 -10.69
CA SER A 290 14.63 8.97 -10.56
C SER A 290 14.67 10.32 -9.84
N GLU A 291 13.67 11.18 -10.01
CA GLU A 291 13.56 12.46 -9.28
C GLU A 291 13.29 12.25 -7.80
N ARG A 292 12.42 11.29 -7.48
CA ARG A 292 12.11 10.90 -6.11
C ARG A 292 13.33 10.32 -5.41
N GLU A 293 14.08 9.47 -6.10
CA GLU A 293 15.34 8.93 -5.61
C GLU A 293 16.37 10.06 -5.39
N MET A 294 16.56 10.97 -6.36
CA MET A 294 17.44 12.13 -6.14
C MET A 294 17.05 12.93 -4.88
N PHE A 295 15.76 13.17 -4.65
CA PHE A 295 15.28 13.83 -3.44
C PHE A 295 15.59 13.03 -2.16
N LYS A 296 15.38 11.71 -2.14
CA LYS A 296 15.78 10.85 -1.01
C LYS A 296 17.26 11.01 -0.69
N ASN A 297 18.13 11.09 -1.70
CA ASN A 297 19.57 11.29 -1.50
C ASN A 297 19.90 12.68 -0.92
N GLU A 298 19.20 13.74 -1.37
CA GLU A 298 19.31 15.08 -0.79
C GLU A 298 18.92 15.09 0.69
N CYS A 299 17.88 14.34 1.06
CA CYS A 299 17.46 14.17 2.46
C CYS A 299 18.53 13.46 3.30
N ARG A 300 19.14 12.37 2.79
CA ARG A 300 20.24 11.68 3.49
C ARG A 300 21.35 12.66 3.87
N LYS A 301 21.78 13.49 2.91
CA LYS A 301 22.81 14.50 3.14
C LYS A 301 22.37 15.52 4.18
N SER A 302 21.15 16.05 4.05
CA SER A 302 20.61 17.05 4.99
C SER A 302 20.54 16.52 6.43
N ILE A 303 20.11 15.27 6.60
CA ILE A 303 20.07 14.57 7.89
C ILE A 303 21.48 14.45 8.48
N SER A 304 22.44 13.97 7.68
CA SER A 304 23.83 13.81 8.12
C SER A 304 24.46 15.15 8.52
N ASP A 305 24.29 16.20 7.71
CA ASP A 305 24.81 17.54 7.97
C ASP A 305 24.18 18.14 9.26
N LYS A 306 22.87 17.91 9.46
CA LYS A 306 22.18 18.36 10.68
C LYS A 306 22.70 17.63 11.91
N ILE A 307 22.83 16.30 11.86
CA ILE A 307 23.34 15.49 12.98
C ILE A 307 24.76 15.91 13.33
N ALA A 308 25.63 16.11 12.33
CA ALA A 308 27.00 16.59 12.55
C ALA A 308 27.02 17.97 13.25
N THR A 309 26.06 18.85 12.93
CA THR A 309 25.90 20.15 13.60
C THR A 309 25.45 19.97 15.05
N LEU A 310 24.48 19.08 15.32
CA LEU A 310 23.96 18.81 16.65
C LEU A 310 24.99 18.14 17.57
N ASP A 311 25.87 17.28 17.03
CA ASP A 311 26.91 16.60 17.81
C ASP A 311 28.08 17.53 18.20
N ARG A 312 28.27 18.62 17.44
CA ARG A 312 29.29 19.65 17.73
C ARG A 312 28.82 20.69 18.74
N SER A 313 27.51 20.91 18.88
CA SER A 313 26.96 21.91 19.79
C SER A 313 26.91 21.39 21.24
N PRO A 314 27.49 22.11 22.22
CA PRO A 314 27.48 21.70 23.63
C PRO A 314 26.08 21.50 24.22
N GLU A 315 25.08 22.22 23.72
CA GLU A 315 23.71 22.17 24.25
C GLU A 315 22.93 20.92 23.81
N THR A 316 23.31 20.36 22.66
CA THR A 316 22.59 19.26 21.98
C THR A 316 23.40 17.98 21.81
N LYS A 317 24.70 18.00 22.13
CA LYS A 317 25.59 16.83 22.06
C LYS A 317 25.00 15.65 22.84
N GLY A 318 24.90 14.49 22.19
CA GLY A 318 24.30 13.27 22.75
C GLY A 318 22.76 13.28 22.86
N LYS A 319 22.10 14.43 23.04
CA LYS A 319 20.62 14.52 23.15
C LYS A 319 19.90 14.18 21.84
N TRP A 320 20.54 14.46 20.71
CA TRP A 320 19.98 14.18 19.39
C TRP A 320 19.74 12.68 19.14
N LEU A 321 20.47 11.80 19.83
CA LEU A 321 20.35 10.34 19.70
C LEU A 321 18.93 9.88 20.05
N GLY A 322 18.43 10.23 21.25
CA GLY A 322 17.10 9.84 21.69
C GLY A 322 15.97 10.46 20.85
N GLN A 323 16.18 11.65 20.29
CA GLN A 323 15.22 12.28 19.38
C GLN A 323 15.12 11.52 18.06
N VAL A 324 16.26 11.15 17.47
CA VAL A 324 16.30 10.35 16.24
C VAL A 324 15.72 8.96 16.48
N GLU A 325 16.06 8.30 17.59
CA GLU A 325 15.46 7.02 17.98
C GLU A 325 13.94 7.10 18.11
N THR A 326 13.42 8.17 18.74
CA THR A 326 11.97 8.39 18.85
C THR A 326 11.31 8.47 17.47
N TYR A 327 11.92 9.21 16.53
CA TYR A 327 11.42 9.27 15.15
C TYR A 327 11.46 7.91 14.46
N MET A 328 12.56 7.17 14.60
CA MET A 328 12.68 5.83 14.06
C MET A 328 11.56 4.91 14.57
N TYR A 329 11.23 4.94 15.88
CA TYR A 329 10.16 4.11 16.45
C TYR A 329 8.78 4.48 15.88
N LYS A 330 8.51 5.78 15.74
CA LYS A 330 7.26 6.25 15.10
C LYS A 330 7.16 5.77 13.65
N VAL A 331 8.23 5.89 12.87
CA VAL A 331 8.28 5.41 11.47
C VAL A 331 8.03 3.90 11.41
N GLN A 332 8.70 3.12 12.26
CA GLN A 332 8.53 1.68 12.32
C GLN A 332 7.08 1.29 12.61
N SER A 333 6.45 1.94 13.59
CA SER A 333 5.05 1.72 13.93
C SER A 333 4.14 1.99 12.74
N LEU A 334 4.34 3.10 12.01
CA LEU A 334 3.58 3.42 10.80
C LEU A 334 3.76 2.37 9.71
N ARG A 335 4.99 1.90 9.46
CA ARG A 335 5.23 0.85 8.45
C ARG A 335 4.55 -0.46 8.81
N LEU A 336 4.65 -0.88 10.07
CA LEU A 336 4.02 -2.11 10.53
C LEU A 336 2.50 -2.04 10.34
N ARG A 337 1.87 -0.93 10.77
CA ARG A 337 0.43 -0.70 10.60
C ARG A 337 0.02 -0.64 9.13
N PHE A 338 0.84 -0.01 8.28
CA PHE A 338 0.60 0.01 6.83
C PHE A 338 0.68 -1.40 6.22
N GLY A 339 1.69 -2.20 6.59
CA GLY A 339 1.79 -3.61 6.19
C GLY A 339 0.59 -4.45 6.64
N GLN A 340 0.12 -4.25 7.88
CA GLN A 340 -1.09 -4.91 8.40
C GLN A 340 -2.35 -4.49 7.63
N LEU A 341 -2.50 -3.20 7.32
CA LEU A 341 -3.61 -2.68 6.52
C LEU A 341 -3.61 -3.26 5.11
N THR A 342 -2.46 -3.31 4.44
CA THR A 342 -2.37 -3.89 3.10
C THR A 342 -2.71 -5.39 3.10
N THR A 343 -2.37 -6.11 4.17
CA THR A 343 -2.78 -7.51 4.36
C THR A 343 -4.30 -7.64 4.53
N ARG A 344 -4.91 -6.77 5.34
CA ARG A 344 -6.37 -6.73 5.52
C ARG A 344 -7.11 -6.38 4.23
N MET A 345 -6.59 -5.43 3.44
CA MET A 345 -7.13 -5.10 2.12
C MET A 345 -7.14 -6.31 1.19
N LEU A 346 -6.03 -7.08 1.12
CA LEU A 346 -5.97 -8.32 0.35
C LEU A 346 -6.99 -9.35 0.83
N ALA A 347 -7.04 -9.58 2.15
CA ALA A 347 -8.03 -10.51 2.72
C ALA A 347 -9.46 -10.08 2.40
N ASN A 348 -9.76 -8.78 2.37
CA ASN A 348 -11.08 -8.29 2.01
C ASN A 348 -11.39 -8.45 0.50
N ILE A 349 -10.40 -8.25 -0.37
CA ILE A 349 -10.51 -8.56 -1.81
C ILE A 349 -10.83 -10.06 -2.01
N ASP A 350 -10.21 -10.93 -1.23
CA ASP A 350 -10.44 -12.38 -1.27
C ASP A 350 -11.85 -12.76 -0.76
N GLN A 351 -12.42 -11.99 0.16
CA GLN A 351 -13.81 -12.15 0.58
C GLN A 351 -14.78 -11.79 -0.56
N TYR A 352 -14.51 -10.73 -1.34
CA TYR A 352 -15.31 -10.46 -2.54
C TYR A 352 -15.20 -11.58 -3.58
N ASP A 353 -14.01 -12.15 -3.80
CA ASP A 353 -13.81 -13.31 -4.67
C ASP A 353 -14.69 -14.50 -4.24
N SER A 354 -14.67 -14.79 -2.94
CA SER A 354 -15.45 -15.87 -2.33
C SER A 354 -16.96 -15.63 -2.44
N LEU A 355 -17.40 -14.39 -2.25
CA LEU A 355 -18.80 -14.00 -2.44
C LEU A 355 -19.23 -14.20 -3.89
N LEU A 356 -18.48 -13.66 -4.85
CA LEU A 356 -18.82 -13.79 -6.27
C LEU A 356 -18.87 -15.25 -6.72
N LYS A 357 -17.91 -16.08 -6.30
CA LYS A 357 -17.90 -17.53 -6.58
C LYS A 357 -19.14 -18.24 -6.02
N THR A 358 -19.55 -17.91 -4.80
CA THR A 358 -20.77 -18.47 -4.18
C THR A 358 -22.01 -18.24 -5.04
N TYR A 359 -22.10 -17.07 -5.69
CA TYR A 359 -23.26 -16.60 -6.43
C TYR A 359 -23.15 -16.77 -7.97
N ALA A 360 -22.09 -17.41 -8.47
CA ALA A 360 -21.81 -17.52 -9.90
C ALA A 360 -22.50 -18.72 -10.60
N ASP A 361 -23.11 -19.65 -9.84
CA ASP A 361 -23.64 -20.91 -10.36
C ASP A 361 -24.98 -20.72 -11.12
N PRO A 362 -25.01 -20.84 -12.47
CA PRO A 362 -26.22 -20.64 -13.26
C PRO A 362 -27.26 -21.77 -13.09
N GLY A 363 -26.87 -22.91 -12.50
CA GLY A 363 -27.80 -23.99 -12.14
C GLY A 363 -28.56 -23.71 -10.84
N LYS A 364 -28.05 -22.81 -9.99
CA LYS A 364 -28.66 -22.47 -8.69
C LYS A 364 -29.37 -21.13 -8.69
N PHE A 365 -28.88 -20.15 -9.45
CA PHE A 365 -29.39 -18.78 -9.44
C PHE A 365 -29.86 -18.32 -10.82
N PRO A 366 -30.75 -17.31 -10.89
CA PRO A 366 -31.25 -16.80 -12.16
C PRO A 366 -30.13 -16.34 -13.11
N LEU A 367 -30.27 -16.65 -14.40
CA LEU A 367 -29.25 -16.38 -15.43
C LEU A 367 -28.86 -14.89 -15.51
N GLU A 368 -29.84 -13.99 -15.40
CA GLU A 368 -29.59 -12.54 -15.45
C GLU A 368 -28.69 -12.08 -14.29
N PHE A 369 -28.89 -12.66 -13.11
CA PHE A 369 -28.09 -12.38 -11.93
C PHE A 369 -26.69 -12.99 -12.04
N THR A 370 -26.58 -14.27 -12.41
CA THR A 370 -25.27 -14.93 -12.54
C THR A 370 -24.42 -14.32 -13.64
N SER A 371 -25.02 -13.82 -14.73
CA SER A 371 -24.31 -13.10 -15.78
C SER A 371 -23.64 -11.83 -15.27
N LYS A 372 -24.32 -11.06 -14.41
CA LYS A 372 -23.75 -9.87 -13.76
C LYS A 372 -22.63 -10.25 -12.78
N ILE A 373 -22.81 -11.32 -12.01
CA ILE A 373 -21.77 -11.84 -11.09
C ILE A 373 -20.52 -12.28 -11.86
N LEU A 374 -20.67 -13.05 -12.93
CA LEU A 374 -19.55 -13.53 -13.74
C LEU A 374 -18.78 -12.38 -14.42
N ALA A 375 -19.47 -11.29 -14.78
CA ALA A 375 -18.86 -10.09 -15.33
C ALA A 375 -17.90 -9.40 -14.33
N MET A 376 -18.05 -9.64 -13.02
CA MET A 376 -17.17 -9.07 -12.00
C MET A 376 -15.79 -9.75 -11.90
N ASN A 377 -15.60 -10.92 -12.52
CA ASN A 377 -14.33 -11.64 -12.48
C ASN A 377 -13.16 -10.80 -13.03
N THR A 378 -13.36 -10.13 -14.16
CA THR A 378 -12.31 -9.29 -14.77
C THR A 378 -11.99 -8.06 -13.92
N PRO A 379 -12.97 -7.23 -13.51
CA PRO A 379 -12.73 -6.12 -12.58
C PRO A 379 -12.03 -6.55 -11.28
N LEU A 380 -12.47 -7.64 -10.65
CA LEU A 380 -11.87 -8.14 -9.42
C LEU A 380 -10.43 -8.60 -9.63
N ASN A 381 -10.16 -9.37 -10.69
CA ASN A 381 -8.81 -9.82 -11.00
C ASN A 381 -7.89 -8.64 -11.31
N ASN A 382 -8.39 -7.61 -12.01
CA ASN A 382 -7.64 -6.38 -12.26
C ASN A 382 -7.29 -5.68 -10.94
N LEU A 383 -8.26 -5.52 -10.05
CA LEU A 383 -8.04 -4.94 -8.71
C LEU A 383 -6.98 -5.73 -7.93
N ARG A 384 -7.15 -7.05 -7.86
CA ARG A 384 -6.24 -7.96 -7.14
C ARG A 384 -4.82 -7.91 -7.69
N ASN A 385 -4.67 -8.01 -9.01
CA ASN A 385 -3.37 -7.94 -9.68
C ASN A 385 -2.70 -6.58 -9.48
N LYS A 386 -3.47 -5.49 -9.57
CA LYS A 386 -2.95 -4.14 -9.31
C LYS A 386 -2.51 -3.99 -7.87
N PHE A 387 -3.26 -4.52 -6.91
CA PHE A 387 -2.87 -4.55 -5.50
C PHE A 387 -1.55 -5.29 -5.30
N TYR A 388 -1.40 -6.51 -5.83
CA TYR A 388 -0.15 -7.28 -5.75
C TYR A 388 1.04 -6.58 -6.42
N SER A 389 0.81 -5.88 -7.53
CA SER A 389 1.88 -5.13 -8.19
C SER A 389 2.26 -3.83 -7.48
N SER A 390 1.33 -3.25 -6.72
CA SER A 390 1.52 -1.95 -6.05
C SER A 390 2.07 -2.11 -4.63
N PHE A 391 1.74 -3.22 -3.96
CA PHE A 391 2.07 -3.45 -2.57
C PHE A 391 2.74 -4.79 -2.35
N ASN A 392 3.79 -4.77 -1.52
CA ASN A 392 4.39 -5.97 -0.96
C ASN A 392 4.25 -5.92 0.58
N PRO A 393 3.16 -6.44 1.16
CA PRO A 393 2.89 -6.42 2.59
C PRO A 393 4.04 -6.98 3.42
N ALA A 394 4.64 -8.10 2.97
CA ALA A 394 5.75 -8.75 3.66
C ALA A 394 6.99 -7.85 3.72
N LYS A 395 7.31 -7.12 2.63
CA LYS A 395 8.43 -6.19 2.60
C LYS A 395 8.26 -5.05 3.61
N TYR A 396 7.05 -4.51 3.79
CA TYR A 396 6.82 -3.46 4.79
C TYR A 396 7.06 -3.94 6.22
N VAL A 397 6.67 -5.18 6.54
CA VAL A 397 6.88 -5.78 7.86
C VAL A 397 8.34 -6.15 8.06
N GLU A 398 8.98 -6.81 7.09
CA GLU A 398 10.39 -7.21 7.15
C GLU A 398 11.31 -6.00 7.25
N ASP A 399 11.14 -4.99 6.40
CA ASP A 399 11.97 -3.79 6.45
C ASP A 399 11.78 -3.00 7.76
N SER A 400 10.60 -3.09 8.39
CA SER A 400 10.38 -2.51 9.72
C SER A 400 11.15 -3.25 10.81
N ALA A 401 11.38 -4.56 10.67
CA ALA A 401 12.21 -5.34 11.59
C ALA A 401 13.72 -5.09 11.38
N VAL A 402 14.15 -4.93 10.12
CA VAL A 402 15.55 -4.71 9.71
C VAL A 402 16.05 -3.28 9.98
N MET A 403 15.16 -2.34 10.32
CA MET A 403 15.58 -1.00 10.79
C MET A 403 16.44 -1.05 12.06
N TYR A 404 16.34 -2.11 12.88
CA TYR A 404 17.02 -2.18 14.20
C TYR A 404 17.97 -3.37 14.37
N ILE A 405 17.80 -4.41 13.55
CA ILE A 405 18.49 -5.69 13.68
C ILE A 405 19.53 -5.80 12.56
N GLU A 406 20.79 -6.07 12.92
CA GLU A 406 21.83 -6.46 11.94
C GLU A 406 21.34 -7.73 11.22
N ARG A 407 21.40 -7.74 9.88
CA ARG A 407 21.21 -9.00 9.14
C ARG A 407 22.34 -9.95 9.57
N GLN A 408 21.99 -11.00 10.32
CA GLN A 408 22.92 -12.05 10.72
C GLN A 408 23.38 -12.87 9.52
#